data_AF-A0AAD5HD83-F1
#
_entry.id   AF-A0AAD5HD83-F1
#
_cell.length_a   1.000
_cell.length_b   1.000
_cell.length_c   1.000
_cell.angle_alpha   90.00
_cell.angle_beta   90.00
_cell.angle_gamma   90.00
#
_symmetry.space_group_name_H-M   'P 1'
#
loop_
_entity.id
_entity.type
_entity.pdbx_description
1 polymer ?
#
loop_
_entity_poly.entity_id
_entity_poly.type
_entity_poly.pdbx_seq_one_letter_code
_entity_poly.pdbx_strand_id
1 'polypeptide(L)'
;CSNCGVTATPLWRRAPTGEIICNACGLYLKARNATRPTWLKRNTFARKNTPNGDRPQMVCANCSTTTTPLWRRDEEGNTICNACGLYYKLHNVQRPVTMKRSVIKRRKRVHA
;
A
#
# COMPACT_ATOMS: atom_id res chain seq x y z
N CYS A 1 21.24 0.42 2.60
CA CYS A 1 20.81 -0.83 1.94
C CYS A 1 21.96 -1.39 1.15
N SER A 2 22.46 -2.58 1.51
CA SER A 2 23.64 -3.17 0.84
C SER A 2 23.45 -3.38 -0.66
N ASN A 3 22.23 -3.74 -1.12
CA ASN A 3 21.98 -3.99 -2.53
C ASN A 3 21.80 -2.73 -3.43
N CYS A 4 21.05 -1.70 -3.01
CA CYS A 4 20.70 -0.57 -3.89
C CYS A 4 21.18 0.81 -3.39
N GLY A 5 21.93 0.85 -2.30
CA GLY A 5 22.51 2.07 -1.74
C GLY A 5 21.50 3.07 -1.16
N VAL A 6 20.20 2.78 -1.11
CA VAL A 6 19.24 3.69 -0.48
C VAL A 6 19.54 3.84 1.02
N THR A 7 19.53 5.08 1.50
CA THR A 7 19.83 5.47 2.89
C THR A 7 18.58 5.53 3.77
N ALA A 8 17.40 5.63 3.18
CA ALA A 8 16.14 5.63 3.89
C ALA A 8 15.12 4.69 3.23
N THR A 9 14.31 4.03 4.04
CA THR A 9 13.28 3.10 3.58
C THR A 9 12.22 2.96 4.68
N PRO A 10 10.93 2.73 4.36
CA PRO A 10 9.89 2.59 5.38
C PRO A 10 10.09 1.39 6.32
N LEU A 11 10.89 0.40 5.94
CA LEU A 11 11.21 -0.76 6.77
C LEU A 11 12.55 -1.38 6.33
N TRP A 12 13.49 -1.53 7.26
CA TRP A 12 14.72 -2.29 7.06
C TRP A 12 14.46 -3.79 7.21
N ARG A 13 15.08 -4.60 6.35
CA ARG A 13 14.97 -6.07 6.33
C ARG A 13 16.38 -6.68 6.40
N ARG A 14 16.48 -7.92 6.89
CA ARG A 14 17.70 -8.73 6.87
C ARG A 14 17.61 -9.77 5.73
N ALA A 15 18.65 -9.86 4.92
CA ALA A 15 18.81 -10.91 3.92
C ALA A 15 19.17 -12.26 4.59
N PRO A 16 19.02 -13.41 3.90
CA PRO A 16 19.47 -14.71 4.42
C PRO A 16 20.96 -14.73 4.78
N THR A 17 21.78 -13.94 4.10
CA THR A 17 23.21 -13.75 4.37
C THR A 17 23.51 -12.81 5.54
N GLY A 18 22.48 -12.25 6.19
CA GLY A 18 22.62 -11.31 7.30
C GLY A 18 22.72 -9.83 6.92
N GLU A 19 22.84 -9.51 5.63
CA GLU A 19 22.94 -8.13 5.15
C GLU A 19 21.67 -7.30 5.37
N ILE A 20 21.85 -6.00 5.66
CA ILE A 20 20.73 -5.06 5.84
C ILE A 20 20.31 -4.47 4.48
N ILE A 21 19.11 -4.84 4.04
CA ILE A 21 18.50 -4.42 2.79
C ILE A 21 17.21 -3.62 3.02
N CYS A 22 16.86 -2.74 2.08
CA CYS A 22 15.64 -1.93 2.18
C CYS A 22 14.37 -2.76 1.95
N ASN A 23 13.20 -2.21 2.27
CA ASN A 23 11.92 -2.90 2.09
C ASN A 23 11.73 -3.39 0.64
N ALA A 24 12.09 -2.57 -0.35
CA ALA A 24 11.95 -2.92 -1.76
C ALA A 24 12.89 -4.05 -2.20
N CYS A 25 14.15 -4.04 -1.76
CA CYS A 25 15.11 -5.10 -2.08
C CYS A 25 14.73 -6.42 -1.39
N GLY A 26 14.27 -6.38 -0.13
CA GLY A 26 13.86 -7.59 0.57
C GLY A 26 12.57 -8.21 0.03
N LEU A 27 11.58 -7.40 -0.35
CA LEU A 27 10.38 -7.92 -1.02
C LEU A 27 10.68 -8.50 -2.40
N TYR A 28 11.62 -7.90 -3.13
CA TYR A 28 12.06 -8.42 -4.43
C TYR A 28 12.77 -9.78 -4.28
N LEU A 29 13.71 -9.88 -3.33
CA LEU A 29 14.43 -11.12 -3.04
C LEU A 29 13.44 -12.22 -2.63
N LYS A 30 12.46 -11.91 -1.77
CA LYS A 30 11.43 -12.88 -1.38
C LYS A 30 10.56 -13.35 -2.54
N ALA A 31 10.22 -12.48 -3.48
CA ALA A 31 9.30 -12.80 -4.58
C ALA A 31 9.99 -13.49 -5.76
N ARG A 32 11.27 -13.20 -6.02
CA ARG A 32 11.99 -13.65 -7.23
C ARG A 32 13.23 -14.50 -6.93
N ASN A 33 13.54 -14.70 -5.66
CA ASN A 33 14.75 -15.38 -5.19
C ASN A 33 16.04 -14.85 -5.82
N ALA A 34 16.05 -13.57 -6.22
CA ALA A 34 17.14 -12.92 -6.93
C ALA A 34 17.38 -11.52 -6.36
N THR A 35 18.59 -11.00 -6.53
CA THR A 35 18.92 -9.63 -6.12
C THR A 35 18.14 -8.63 -6.95
N ARG A 36 17.70 -7.54 -6.31
CA ARG A 36 16.94 -6.50 -7.00
C ARG A 36 17.88 -5.74 -7.95
N PRO A 37 17.56 -5.66 -9.24
CA PRO A 37 18.40 -4.90 -10.16
C PRO A 37 18.38 -3.42 -9.77
N THR A 38 19.55 -2.78 -9.83
CA THR A 38 19.74 -1.40 -9.38
C THR A 38 19.00 -0.39 -10.27
N TRP A 39 18.77 -0.70 -11.55
CA TRP A 39 17.96 0.13 -12.46
C TRP A 39 16.47 0.20 -12.08
N LEU A 40 15.95 -0.79 -11.35
CA LEU A 40 14.57 -0.73 -10.81
C LEU A 40 14.44 0.25 -9.64
N LYS A 41 15.51 0.95 -9.23
CA LYS A 41 15.50 1.98 -8.17
C LYS A 41 14.60 3.16 -8.57
N ARG A 42 13.30 3.01 -8.31
CA ARG A 42 12.38 4.14 -8.23
C ARG A 42 12.78 4.97 -7.02
N ASN A 43 13.13 6.24 -7.25
CA ASN A 43 13.47 7.16 -6.18
C ASN A 43 12.21 7.47 -5.36
N THR A 44 11.96 6.69 -4.31
CA THR A 44 10.73 6.79 -3.48
C THR A 44 10.61 8.10 -2.72
N PHE A 45 11.70 8.87 -2.62
CA PHE A 45 11.73 10.19 -1.99
C PHE A 45 11.31 11.33 -2.93
N ALA A 46 11.36 11.13 -4.24
CA ALA A 46 10.98 12.15 -5.21
C ALA A 46 9.45 12.40 -5.31
N ARG A 47 8.62 11.59 -4.65
CA ARG A 47 7.15 11.71 -4.71
C ARG A 47 6.52 12.42 -3.50
N LYS A 48 7.32 13.00 -2.60
CA LYS A 48 6.79 13.72 -1.43
C LYS A 48 6.66 15.24 -1.60
N ASN A 49 6.94 15.79 -2.78
CA ASN A 49 6.95 17.24 -2.99
C ASN A 49 6.08 17.72 -4.16
N THR A 50 4.90 17.12 -4.36
CA THR A 50 3.84 17.76 -5.14
C THR A 50 2.86 18.41 -4.16
N PRO A 51 2.62 19.72 -4.21
CA PRO A 51 1.52 20.33 -3.48
C PRO A 51 0.21 19.63 -3.89
N ASN A 52 -0.69 19.42 -2.94
CA ASN A 52 -2.03 18.87 -3.15
C ASN A 52 -2.86 19.78 -4.08
N GLY A 53 -2.61 19.77 -5.37
CA GLY A 53 -3.40 20.47 -6.38
C GLY A 53 -3.76 19.50 -7.49
N ASP A 54 -5.05 19.15 -7.54
CA ASP A 54 -5.71 18.58 -8.71
C ASP A 54 -5.31 17.16 -9.16
N ARG A 55 -5.29 16.21 -8.23
CA ARG A 55 -5.57 14.81 -8.60
C ARG A 55 -7.07 14.62 -8.52
N PRO A 56 -7.75 14.07 -9.55
CA PRO A 56 -9.18 13.77 -9.48
C PRO A 56 -9.43 12.98 -8.21
N GLN A 57 -10.31 13.54 -7.37
CA GLN A 57 -10.55 13.05 -6.03
C GLN A 57 -11.15 11.65 -6.16
N MET A 58 -10.36 10.61 -5.90
CA MET A 58 -10.86 9.24 -6.00
C MET A 58 -11.97 9.05 -4.96
N VAL A 59 -13.13 8.59 -5.40
CA VAL A 59 -14.32 8.36 -4.58
C VAL A 59 -14.68 6.88 -4.65
N CYS A 60 -15.03 6.29 -3.51
CA CYS A 60 -15.52 4.93 -3.47
C CYS A 60 -16.91 4.82 -4.11
N ALA A 61 -17.09 3.92 -5.08
CA ALA A 61 -18.38 3.71 -5.75
C ALA A 61 -19.51 3.25 -4.79
N ASN A 62 -19.18 2.52 -3.71
CA ASN A 62 -20.20 1.97 -2.81
C ASN A 62 -20.59 2.91 -1.65
N CYS A 63 -19.65 3.64 -1.05
CA CYS A 63 -19.91 4.44 0.16
C CYS A 63 -19.46 5.90 0.07
N SER A 64 -19.01 6.33 -1.11
CA SER A 64 -18.59 7.70 -1.42
C SER A 64 -17.51 8.26 -0.49
N THR A 65 -16.74 7.39 0.19
CA THR A 65 -15.57 7.86 0.95
C THR A 65 -14.49 8.33 -0.02
N THR A 66 -13.87 9.46 0.30
CA THR A 66 -12.74 10.05 -0.42
C THR A 66 -11.42 9.69 0.24
N THR A 67 -11.47 9.11 1.43
CA THR A 67 -10.31 8.73 2.22
C THR A 67 -10.36 7.24 2.56
N THR A 68 -9.28 6.52 2.25
CA THR A 68 -9.10 5.10 2.58
C THR A 68 -7.61 4.79 2.64
N PRO A 69 -7.16 3.87 3.53
CA PRO A 69 -5.75 3.47 3.60
C PRO A 69 -5.28 2.68 2.37
N LEU A 70 -6.21 2.09 1.62
CA LEU A 70 -5.95 1.34 0.40
C LEU A 70 -7.17 1.46 -0.53
N TRP A 71 -6.93 1.75 -1.80
CA TRP A 71 -7.95 1.69 -2.85
C TRP A 71 -7.94 0.29 -3.47
N ARG A 72 -9.12 -0.25 -3.74
CA ARG A 72 -9.34 -1.55 -4.37
C ARG A 72 -10.18 -1.37 -5.64
N ARG A 73 -10.21 -2.39 -6.48
CA ARG A 73 -11.17 -2.50 -7.60
C ARG A 73 -12.09 -3.68 -7.34
N ASP A 74 -13.38 -3.53 -7.65
CA ASP A 74 -14.32 -4.66 -7.70
C ASP A 74 -14.19 -5.42 -9.03
N GLU A 75 -15.04 -6.43 -9.22
CA GLU A 75 -15.06 -7.27 -10.43
C GLU A 75 -15.49 -6.50 -11.69
N GLU A 76 -16.26 -5.43 -11.51
CA GLU A 76 -16.71 -4.51 -12.57
C GLU A 76 -15.64 -3.44 -12.90
N GLY A 77 -14.56 -3.38 -12.11
CA GLY A 77 -13.47 -2.43 -12.28
C GLY A 77 -13.68 -1.08 -11.57
N ASN A 78 -14.78 -0.89 -10.85
CA ASN A 78 -15.05 0.33 -10.10
C ASN A 78 -14.06 0.50 -8.95
N THR A 79 -13.73 1.75 -8.66
CA THR A 79 -12.85 2.08 -7.53
C THR A 79 -13.63 2.06 -6.22
N ILE A 80 -13.23 1.19 -5.30
CA ILE A 80 -13.85 1.05 -3.99
C ILE A 80 -12.83 1.18 -2.86
N CYS A 81 -13.30 1.56 -1.67
CA CYS A 81 -12.46 1.68 -0.50
C CYS A 81 -12.08 0.31 0.08
N ASN A 82 -11.06 0.28 0.94
CA ASN A 82 -10.60 -0.96 1.55
C ASN A 82 -11.70 -1.66 2.36
N ALA A 83 -12.53 -0.90 3.08
CA ALA A 83 -13.60 -1.47 3.90
C ALA A 83 -14.70 -2.12 3.06
N CYS A 84 -15.13 -1.48 1.95
CA CYS A 84 -16.14 -2.04 1.05
C CYS A 84 -15.64 -3.30 0.36
N GLY A 85 -14.40 -3.29 -0.15
CA GLY A 85 -13.84 -4.47 -0.81
C GLY A 85 -13.61 -5.65 0.13
N LEU A 86 -13.17 -5.38 1.37
CA LEU A 86 -13.03 -6.45 2.37
C LEU A 86 -14.39 -7.00 2.83
N TYR A 87 -15.41 -6.16 2.96
CA TYR A 87 -16.75 -6.59 3.34
C TYR A 87 -17.38 -7.47 2.27
N TYR A 88 -17.33 -7.05 1.00
CA TYR A 88 -17.84 -7.86 -0.11
C TYR A 88 -17.13 -9.20 -0.20
N LYS A 89 -15.79 -9.23 -0.09
CA LYS A 89 -15.03 -10.48 -0.11
C LYS A 89 -15.42 -11.47 1.01
N LEU A 90 -15.87 -10.97 2.17
CA LEU A 90 -16.23 -11.80 3.31
C LEU A 90 -17.71 -12.23 3.30
N HIS A 91 -18.61 -11.34 2.89
CA HIS A 91 -20.05 -11.54 3.00
C HIS A 91 -20.76 -11.74 1.66
N ASN A 92 -20.04 -11.57 0.55
CA ASN A 92 -20.56 -11.62 -0.82
C ASN A 92 -21.74 -10.68 -1.09
N VAL A 93 -21.86 -9.61 -0.29
CA VAL A 93 -22.88 -8.58 -0.40
C VAL A 93 -22.26 -7.20 -0.23
N GLN A 94 -22.89 -6.17 -0.80
CA GLN A 94 -22.41 -4.80 -0.70
C GLN A 94 -22.46 -4.30 0.75
N ARG A 95 -21.45 -3.50 1.12
CA ARG A 95 -21.34 -2.96 2.48
C ARG A 95 -22.46 -1.95 2.76
N PRO A 96 -23.31 -2.16 3.78
CA PRO A 96 -24.32 -1.19 4.15
C PRO A 96 -23.69 0.17 4.49
N VAL A 97 -24.27 1.25 3.94
CA VAL A 97 -23.77 2.62 4.16
C VAL A 97 -23.85 3.01 5.64
N THR A 98 -24.82 2.47 6.37
CA THR A 98 -24.99 2.64 7.82
C THR A 98 -23.76 2.23 8.64
N MET A 99 -22.92 1.34 8.12
CA MET A 99 -21.68 0.94 8.80
C MET A 99 -20.53 1.92 8.57
N LYS A 100 -20.65 2.90 7.65
CA LYS A 100 -19.58 3.87 7.35
C LYS A 100 -19.23 4.69 8.59
N ARG A 101 -17.93 4.83 8.87
CA ARG A 101 -17.41 5.69 9.94
C ARG A 101 -16.66 6.86 9.32
N SER A 102 -16.82 8.05 9.89
CA SER A 102 -16.11 9.27 9.46
C SER A 102 -14.62 9.24 9.83
N VAL A 103 -14.27 8.61 10.96
CA VAL A 103 -12.89 8.56 11.48
C VAL A 103 -12.24 7.21 11.19
N ILE A 104 -11.06 7.23 10.55
CA ILE A 104 -10.25 6.04 10.28
C ILE A 104 -9.39 5.70 11.51
N LYS A 105 -9.78 4.65 12.25
CA LYS A 105 -9.02 4.17 13.42
C LYS A 105 -7.74 3.45 12.99
N ARG A 106 -6.58 3.93 13.46
CA ARG A 106 -5.29 3.26 13.29
C ARG A 106 -5.14 2.13 14.30
N ARG A 107 -4.66 0.96 13.87
CA ARG A 107 -4.32 -0.17 14.75
C ARG A 107 -2.80 -0.25 14.91
N LYS A 108 -2.31 -0.65 16.09
CA LYS A 108 -0.90 -0.93 16.32
C LYS A 108 -0.50 -2.14 15.46
N ARG A 109 0.48 -1.97 14.57
CA ARG A 109 1.02 -3.09 13.78
C ARG A 109 2.00 -3.86 14.66
N VAL A 110 1.73 -5.15 14.86
CA VAL A 110 2.72 -6.06 15.44
C VAL A 110 3.73 -6.37 14.34
N HIS A 111 5.01 -6.08 14.59
CA HIS A 111 6.09 -6.53 13.73
C HIS A 111 6.43 -7.94 14.22
N ALA A 112 6.01 -8.96 13.47
CA ALA A 112 6.47 -10.33 13.64
C ALA A 112 7.70 -10.56 12.78
#